data_AF-A0A661XYY4-F1
#
_entry.id   AF-A0A661XYY4-F1
#
_cell.length_a   1.000
_cell.length_b   1.000
_cell.length_c   1.000
_cell.angle_alpha   90.00
_cell.angle_beta   90.00
_cell.angle_gamma   90.00
#
_symmetry.space_group_name_H-M   'P 1'
#
loop_
_entity.id
_entity.type
_entity.pdbx_description
1 polymer ?
#
loop_
_entity_poly.entity_id
_entity_poly.type
_entity_poly.pdbx_seq_one_letter_code
_entity_poly.pdbx_strand_id
1 'polypeptide(L)'
;YLGFKSIRVRVTNDWMKYGEVKIKMTELGIALEEVVIRPIELTGYVEVDAKIIPIYDNYRYRIAGLGAGYEGGKSQPGAVSKVLSSIFNPADFLYNVFGKRPKQMRKLRKMKEDDEIRNLLQSKFDRETLMAVLQLERDDINEILNHCSYSIDFIKTANDLQILDAISECYEEYRVLNRAKERQKGK
;
A
#
# COMPACT_ATOMS: atom_id res chain seq x y z
N TYR A 1 8.55 3.17 16.09
CA TYR A 1 9.42 4.21 16.67
C TYR A 1 10.19 4.82 15.52
N LEU A 2 10.23 6.15 15.39
CA LEU A 2 10.97 6.80 14.29
C LEU A 2 12.44 6.40 14.35
N GLY A 3 13.03 6.08 13.19
CA GLY A 3 14.43 5.66 13.11
C GLY A 3 14.70 4.18 13.42
N PHE A 4 13.67 3.33 13.54
CA PHE A 4 13.84 1.89 13.74
C PHE A 4 13.05 1.07 12.71
N LYS A 5 13.62 -0.05 12.28
CA LYS A 5 13.00 -0.99 11.36
C LYS A 5 11.88 -1.77 12.07
N SER A 6 10.74 -1.92 11.40
CA SER A 6 9.65 -2.75 11.90
C SER A 6 10.04 -4.23 11.97
N ILE A 7 9.61 -4.91 13.03
CA ILE A 7 9.88 -6.33 13.25
C ILE A 7 8.58 -7.07 13.54
N ARG A 8 8.38 -8.20 12.84
CA ARG A 8 7.25 -9.11 13.08
C ARG A 8 7.73 -10.26 13.95
N VAL A 9 7.28 -10.30 15.19
CA VAL A 9 7.64 -11.36 16.13
C VAL A 9 6.42 -12.21 16.46
N ARG A 10 6.58 -13.53 16.40
CA ARG A 10 5.53 -14.48 16.77
C ARG A 10 5.53 -14.67 18.28
N VAL A 11 4.42 -14.32 18.91
CA VAL A 11 4.19 -14.60 20.33
C VAL A 11 3.81 -16.08 20.51
N THR A 12 4.51 -16.79 21.39
CA THR A 12 4.19 -18.19 21.78
C THR A 12 3.83 -18.25 23.26
N ASN A 13 3.25 -19.38 23.71
CA ASN A 13 2.87 -19.56 25.12
C ASN A 13 4.07 -19.42 26.08
N ASP A 14 5.29 -19.65 25.60
CA ASP A 14 6.51 -19.52 26.39
C ASP A 14 6.74 -18.06 26.83
N TRP A 15 6.24 -17.08 26.09
CA TRP A 15 6.34 -15.67 26.45
C TRP A 15 5.55 -15.37 27.73
N MET A 16 4.40 -16.00 27.91
CA MET A 16 3.59 -15.90 29.13
C MET A 16 4.23 -16.67 30.30
N LYS A 17 5.01 -17.73 30.01
CA LYS A 17 5.66 -18.56 31.04
C LYS A 17 6.94 -17.95 31.59
N TYR A 18 7.75 -17.31 30.74
CA TYR A 18 9.07 -16.79 31.12
C TYR A 18 9.07 -15.28 31.42
N GLY A 19 7.93 -14.60 31.25
CA GLY A 19 7.68 -13.25 31.77
C GLY A 19 8.37 -12.12 31.02
N GLU A 20 9.70 -12.05 31.05
CA GLU A 20 10.48 -10.98 30.42
C GLU A 20 11.07 -11.41 29.07
N VAL A 21 10.48 -10.91 27.98
CA VAL A 21 11.06 -11.01 26.63
C VAL A 21 11.54 -9.63 26.18
N LYS A 22 12.85 -9.45 26.07
CA LYS A 22 13.47 -8.19 25.59
C LYS A 22 13.69 -8.27 24.09
N ILE A 23 12.93 -7.48 23.33
CA ILE A 23 13.07 -7.38 21.87
C ILE A 23 14.01 -6.21 21.55
N LYS A 24 15.15 -6.49 20.92
CA LYS A 24 16.04 -5.45 20.39
C LYS A 24 15.57 -5.01 19.01
N MET A 25 15.35 -3.71 18.83
CA MET A 25 15.02 -3.11 17.53
C MET A 25 16.30 -2.78 16.75
N THR A 26 16.22 -2.85 15.42
CA THR A 26 17.32 -2.43 14.54
C THR A 26 17.10 -0.97 14.14
N GLU A 27 18.11 -0.13 14.34
CA GLU A 27 18.08 1.25 13.88
C GLU A 27 18.12 1.32 12.35
N LEU A 28 17.31 2.22 11.78
CA LEU A 28 17.37 2.61 10.38
C LEU A 28 18.48 3.65 10.23
N GLY A 29 19.71 3.20 9.98
CA GLY A 29 20.79 4.08 9.56
C GLY A 29 20.53 4.54 8.12
N ILE A 30 20.09 5.78 7.93
CA ILE A 30 19.99 6.40 6.60
C ILE A 30 21.36 7.03 6.32
N ALA A 31 22.15 6.41 5.46
CA ALA A 31 23.28 7.10 4.85
C ALA A 31 22.72 8.01 3.75
N LEU A 32 22.65 9.31 4.01
CA LEU A 32 22.31 10.28 2.95
C LEU A 32 23.47 10.32 1.95
N GLU A 33 23.17 10.17 0.66
CA GLU A 33 24.16 10.39 -0.39
C GLU A 33 24.52 11.88 -0.44
N GLU A 34 25.82 12.18 -0.51
CA GLU A 34 26.30 13.55 -0.63
C GLU A 34 25.94 14.10 -2.02
N VAL A 35 25.12 15.16 -2.05
CA VAL A 35 24.82 15.89 -3.28
C VAL A 35 25.86 16.98 -3.46
N VAL A 36 26.82 16.77 -4.35
CA VAL A 36 27.79 17.80 -4.74
C VAL A 36 27.10 18.80 -5.67
N ILE A 37 26.68 19.93 -5.12
CA ILE A 37 26.16 21.06 -5.91
C ILE A 37 27.37 21.76 -6.54
N ARG A 38 27.53 21.64 -7.86
CA ARG A 38 28.53 22.43 -8.59
C ARG A 38 27.95 23.82 -8.86
N PRO A 39 28.54 24.90 -8.31
CA PRO A 39 28.14 26.24 -8.70
C PRO A 39 28.47 26.43 -10.19
N ILE A 40 27.49 26.79 -11.00
CA ILE A 40 27.69 27.18 -12.39
C ILE A 40 27.93 28.69 -12.40
N GLU A 41 29.09 29.12 -12.90
CA GLU A 41 29.34 30.54 -13.16
C GLU A 41 28.60 30.94 -14.43
N LEU A 42 27.58 31.78 -14.28
CA LEU A 42 26.81 32.32 -15.40
C LEU A 42 27.60 33.45 -16.05
N THR A 43 27.74 33.39 -17.37
CA THR A 43 28.44 34.39 -18.18
C THR A 43 27.59 35.63 -18.45
N GLY A 44 26.27 35.55 -18.21
CA GLY A 44 25.31 36.64 -18.43
C GLY A 44 24.73 36.67 -19.84
N TYR A 45 25.15 35.74 -20.71
CA TYR A 45 24.60 35.55 -22.05
C TYR A 45 23.74 34.28 -22.08
N VAL A 46 22.43 34.46 -22.28
CA VAL A 46 21.43 33.38 -22.20
C VAL A 46 21.74 32.20 -23.12
N GLU A 47 22.22 32.45 -24.33
CA GLU A 47 22.54 31.39 -25.30
C GLU A 47 23.73 30.51 -24.89
N VAL A 48 24.66 31.08 -24.11
CA VAL A 48 25.86 30.38 -23.61
C VAL A 48 25.50 29.64 -22.33
N ASP A 49 24.82 30.31 -21.40
CA ASP A 49 24.43 29.75 -20.12
C ASP A 49 23.43 28.60 -20.27
N ALA A 50 22.52 28.67 -21.25
CA ALA A 50 21.58 27.58 -21.56
C ALA A 50 22.27 26.29 -22.01
N LYS A 51 23.49 26.35 -22.54
CA LYS A 51 24.28 25.17 -22.95
C LYS A 51 25.05 24.54 -21.79
N ILE A 52 25.27 25.27 -20.69
CA ILE A 52 26.06 24.84 -19.54
C ILE A 52 25.18 24.12 -18.50
N ILE A 53 23.87 24.42 -18.48
CA ILE A 53 22.91 23.81 -17.57
C ILE A 53 22.75 22.31 -17.92
N PRO A 54 23.02 21.39 -16.98
CA PRO A 54 22.80 19.97 -17.23
C PRO A 54 21.30 19.71 -17.44
N ILE A 55 20.97 19.15 -18.60
CA ILE A 55 19.61 18.73 -18.92
C ILE A 55 19.43 17.33 -18.34
N TYR A 56 18.56 17.20 -17.34
CA TYR A 56 18.11 15.90 -16.85
C TYR A 56 16.95 15.42 -17.70
N ASP A 57 17.09 14.27 -18.36
CA ASP A 57 16.04 13.63 -19.15
C ASP A 57 14.92 13.10 -18.25
N ASN A 58 14.02 13.97 -17.82
CA ASN A 58 12.76 13.57 -17.19
C ASN A 58 11.70 13.44 -18.30
N TYR A 59 11.42 12.20 -18.72
CA TYR A 59 10.35 11.92 -19.68
C TYR A 59 8.99 12.31 -19.07
N ARG A 60 8.42 13.42 -19.55
CA ARG A 60 7.08 13.88 -19.19
C ARG A 60 6.12 13.54 -20.32
N TYR A 61 5.14 12.69 -20.05
CA TYR A 61 4.05 12.44 -21.00
C TYR A 61 3.05 13.59 -20.92
N ARG A 62 2.78 14.21 -22.08
CA ARG A 62 1.69 15.17 -22.23
C ARG A 62 0.42 14.41 -22.57
N ILE A 63 -0.50 14.32 -21.61
CA ILE A 63 -1.86 13.83 -21.86
C ILE A 63 -2.67 15.02 -22.36
N ALA A 64 -3.18 14.95 -23.59
CA ALA A 64 -4.02 15.99 -24.14
C ALA A 64 -5.24 16.22 -23.22
N GLY A 65 -5.45 17.46 -22.76
CA GLY A 65 -6.58 17.85 -21.91
C GLY A 65 -6.29 17.98 -20.41
N LEU A 66 -5.11 17.58 -19.92
CA LEU A 66 -4.66 17.90 -18.56
C LEU A 66 -3.53 18.94 -18.56
N GLY A 67 -3.64 19.98 -17.73
CA GLY A 67 -2.62 21.03 -17.59
C GLY A 67 -1.36 20.62 -16.82
N ALA A 68 -1.26 19.35 -16.39
CA ALA A 68 -0.13 18.81 -15.63
C ALA A 68 0.53 17.65 -16.38
N GLY A 69 1.86 17.69 -16.52
CA GLY A 69 2.65 16.62 -17.12
C GLY A 69 2.90 15.48 -16.14
N TYR A 70 2.72 14.24 -16.58
CA TYR A 70 2.99 13.05 -15.78
C TYR A 70 4.49 12.69 -15.85
N GLU A 71 5.20 12.77 -14.72
CA GLU A 71 6.59 12.31 -14.60
C GLU A 71 6.61 10.80 -14.36
N GLY A 72 6.94 10.04 -15.41
CA GLY A 72 7.19 8.61 -15.27
C GLY A 72 8.54 8.40 -14.59
N GLY A 73 8.53 7.98 -13.32
CA GLY A 73 9.74 7.60 -12.60
C GLY A 73 10.52 6.48 -13.30
N LYS A 74 11.81 6.37 -12.95
CA LYS A 74 12.83 5.45 -13.49
C LYS A 74 12.54 3.94 -13.25
N SER A 75 11.40 3.42 -13.68
CA SER A 75 11.14 1.97 -13.71
C SER A 75 11.40 1.42 -15.10
N GLN A 76 12.49 0.68 -15.24
CA GLN A 76 12.82 -0.08 -16.46
C GLN A 76 11.64 -0.97 -16.90
N PRO A 77 11.33 -1.03 -18.21
CA PRO A 77 10.37 -1.98 -18.75
C PRO A 77 10.99 -3.38 -18.70
N GLY A 78 10.60 -4.17 -17.71
CA GLY A 78 11.20 -5.49 -17.47
C GLY A 78 10.84 -6.14 -16.13
N ALA A 79 10.28 -5.39 -15.17
CA ALA A 79 9.64 -5.96 -14.00
C ALA A 79 8.26 -6.53 -14.39
N VAL A 80 8.29 -7.70 -15.02
CA VAL A 80 7.11 -8.55 -15.23
C VAL A 80 6.44 -8.75 -13.88
N SER A 81 5.30 -8.08 -13.67
CA SER A 81 4.42 -8.37 -12.56
C SER A 81 3.91 -9.81 -12.74
N LYS A 82 4.48 -10.71 -11.96
CA LYS A 82 4.10 -12.13 -11.93
C LYS A 82 2.72 -12.37 -11.27
N VAL A 83 1.83 -11.37 -11.35
CA VAL A 83 0.48 -11.35 -10.76
C VAL A 83 -0.58 -10.93 -11.81
N LEU A 84 -0.22 -10.66 -13.07
CA LEU A 84 -1.17 -10.28 -14.13
C LEU A 84 -2.00 -11.43 -14.75
N SER A 85 -2.27 -12.52 -14.01
CA SER A 85 -3.09 -13.63 -14.53
C SER A 85 -4.40 -13.89 -13.80
N SER A 86 -4.79 -13.09 -12.80
CA SER A 86 -6.22 -13.01 -12.40
C SER A 86 -6.98 -12.09 -13.36
N ILE A 87 -7.16 -12.63 -14.57
CA ILE A 87 -8.11 -12.29 -15.65
C ILE A 87 -9.15 -11.21 -15.25
N PHE A 88 -8.89 -9.98 -15.70
CA PHE A 88 -9.75 -8.84 -16.13
C PHE A 88 -11.14 -8.54 -15.50
N ASN A 89 -11.69 -9.33 -14.58
CA ASN A 89 -12.98 -9.05 -13.94
C ASN A 89 -12.78 -8.76 -12.44
N PRO A 90 -13.11 -7.54 -11.95
CA PRO A 90 -13.02 -7.18 -10.53
C PRO A 90 -13.69 -8.19 -9.59
N ALA A 91 -14.80 -8.79 -10.01
CA ALA A 91 -15.52 -9.76 -9.20
C ALA A 91 -14.74 -11.07 -8.97
N ASP A 92 -13.99 -11.54 -9.96
CA ASP A 92 -13.22 -12.79 -9.86
C ASP A 92 -11.95 -12.59 -9.02
N PHE A 93 -11.35 -11.40 -9.08
CA PHE A 93 -10.26 -11.02 -8.18
C PHE A 93 -10.72 -11.06 -6.71
N LEU A 94 -11.83 -10.37 -6.39
CA LEU A 94 -12.37 -10.34 -5.03
C LEU A 94 -12.76 -11.74 -4.55
N TYR A 95 -13.32 -12.58 -5.42
CA TYR A 95 -13.61 -13.99 -5.11
C TYR A 95 -12.35 -14.76 -4.72
N ASN A 96 -11.26 -14.58 -5.47
CA ASN A 96 -9.99 -15.24 -5.17
C ASN A 96 -9.35 -14.71 -3.87
N VAL A 97 -9.42 -13.40 -3.63
CA VAL A 97 -8.82 -12.78 -2.45
C VAL A 97 -9.58 -13.13 -1.18
N PHE A 98 -10.90 -12.91 -1.18
CA PHE A 98 -11.76 -13.05 -0.01
C PHE A 98 -12.21 -14.50 0.20
N GLY A 99 -12.47 -15.25 -0.88
CA GLY A 99 -12.85 -16.66 -0.80
C GLY A 99 -11.77 -17.55 -0.17
N LYS A 100 -10.49 -17.22 -0.36
CA LYS A 100 -9.36 -17.97 0.23
C LYS A 100 -9.03 -17.56 1.66
N ARG A 101 -9.58 -16.45 2.18
CA ARG A 101 -9.19 -15.83 3.46
C ARG A 101 -10.33 -15.58 4.46
N PRO A 102 -11.28 -16.52 4.68
CA PRO A 102 -12.42 -16.28 5.58
C PRO A 102 -12.00 -16.07 7.04
N LYS A 103 -10.90 -16.70 7.48
CA LYS A 103 -10.39 -16.56 8.87
C LYS A 103 -9.84 -15.16 9.14
N GLN A 104 -9.12 -14.59 8.17
CA GLN A 104 -8.56 -13.24 8.23
C GLN A 104 -9.68 -12.19 8.23
N MET A 105 -10.70 -12.38 7.38
CA MET A 105 -11.86 -11.48 7.37
C MET A 105 -12.65 -11.52 8.68
N ARG A 106 -12.77 -12.70 9.33
CA ARG A 106 -13.35 -12.79 10.67
C ARG A 106 -12.52 -12.06 11.73
N LYS A 107 -11.19 -12.03 11.60
CA LYS A 107 -10.32 -11.24 12.48
C LYS A 107 -10.49 -9.75 12.25
N LEU A 108 -10.58 -9.29 11.00
CA LEU A 108 -10.85 -7.89 10.68
C LEU A 108 -12.14 -7.40 11.33
N ARG A 109 -13.21 -8.21 11.30
CA ARG A 109 -14.47 -7.86 11.97
C ARG A 109 -14.32 -7.70 13.48
N LYS A 110 -13.61 -8.62 14.13
CA LYS A 110 -13.30 -8.49 15.56
C LYS A 110 -12.48 -7.25 15.87
N MET A 111 -11.50 -6.93 15.03
CA MET A 111 -10.69 -5.72 15.17
C MET A 111 -11.50 -4.45 14.93
N LYS A 112 -12.48 -4.50 14.04
CA LYS A 112 -13.43 -3.41 13.78
C LYS A 112 -14.33 -3.13 14.98
N GLU A 113 -14.70 -4.18 15.71
CA GLU A 113 -15.59 -4.14 16.88
C GLU A 113 -14.88 -3.76 18.19
N ASP A 114 -13.55 -3.83 18.22
CA ASP A 114 -12.73 -3.56 19.41
C ASP A 114 -12.26 -2.09 19.44
N ASP A 115 -12.77 -1.33 20.41
CA ASP A 115 -12.49 0.10 20.53
C ASP A 115 -11.01 0.43 20.81
N GLU A 116 -10.29 -0.43 21.53
CA GLU A 116 -8.85 -0.21 21.78
C GLU A 116 -8.07 -0.33 20.48
N ILE A 117 -8.39 -1.34 19.67
CA ILE A 117 -7.78 -1.55 18.37
C ILE A 117 -8.14 -0.41 17.40
N ARG A 118 -9.40 0.05 17.40
CA ARG A 118 -9.82 1.18 16.57
C ARG A 118 -9.02 2.44 16.89
N ASN A 119 -8.90 2.78 18.17
CA ASN A 119 -8.16 3.95 18.62
C ASN A 119 -6.67 3.85 18.24
N LEU A 120 -6.09 2.65 18.34
CA LEU A 120 -4.71 2.42 17.89
C LEU A 120 -4.55 2.63 16.38
N LEU A 121 -5.48 2.09 15.57
CA LEU A 121 -5.41 2.17 14.10
C LEU A 121 -5.71 3.57 13.55
N GLN A 122 -6.42 4.43 14.30
CA GLN A 122 -6.67 5.83 13.91
C GLN A 122 -5.38 6.64 13.72
N SER A 123 -4.35 6.34 14.50
CA SER A 123 -3.06 7.04 14.48
C SER A 123 -2.03 6.41 13.54
N LYS A 124 -2.35 5.29 12.88
CA LYS A 124 -1.42 4.52 12.04
C LYS A 124 -1.69 4.74 10.56
N PHE A 125 -0.61 4.81 9.77
CA PHE A 125 -0.64 5.00 8.32
C PHE A 125 0.31 4.04 7.56
N ASP A 126 0.99 3.17 8.30
CA ASP A 126 2.07 2.31 7.80
C ASP A 126 1.55 1.05 7.09
N ARG A 127 0.25 0.72 7.24
CA ARG A 127 -0.41 -0.48 6.72
C ARG A 127 0.18 -1.80 7.22
N GLU A 128 1.19 -1.76 8.08
CA GLU A 128 1.92 -2.97 8.52
C GLU A 128 1.01 -3.90 9.32
N THR A 129 0.15 -3.29 10.15
CA THR A 129 -0.82 -4.02 10.97
C THR A 129 -1.81 -4.77 10.08
N LEU A 130 -2.33 -4.11 9.05
CA LEU A 130 -3.28 -4.70 8.10
C LEU A 130 -2.63 -5.77 7.25
N MET A 131 -1.41 -5.53 6.74
CA MET A 131 -0.63 -6.52 6.01
C MET A 131 -0.40 -7.79 6.84
N ALA A 132 -0.07 -7.63 8.12
CA ALA A 132 0.14 -8.77 9.02
C ALA A 132 -1.14 -9.58 9.28
N VAL A 133 -2.27 -8.90 9.47
CA VAL A 133 -3.57 -9.55 9.74
C VAL A 133 -4.13 -10.24 8.50
N LEU A 134 -4.07 -9.55 7.36
CA LEU A 134 -4.59 -10.03 6.09
C LEU A 134 -3.65 -11.00 5.38
N GLN A 135 -2.37 -11.02 5.76
CA GLN A 135 -1.32 -11.77 5.09
C GLN A 135 -1.23 -11.38 3.61
N LEU A 136 -1.16 -10.07 3.39
CA LEU A 136 -1.13 -9.42 2.09
C LEU A 136 0.03 -8.44 2.03
N GLU A 137 0.51 -8.19 0.82
CA GLU A 137 1.43 -7.10 0.57
C GLU A 137 0.68 -5.76 0.49
N ARG A 138 1.42 -4.66 0.62
CA ARG A 138 0.83 -3.32 0.55
C ARG A 138 0.14 -3.08 -0.81
N ASP A 139 0.74 -3.60 -1.87
CA ASP A 139 0.21 -3.46 -3.23
C ASP A 139 -1.08 -4.25 -3.41
N ASP A 140 -1.18 -5.46 -2.84
CA ASP A 140 -2.42 -6.24 -2.83
C ASP A 140 -3.55 -5.49 -2.11
N ILE A 141 -3.25 -4.81 -0.99
CA ILE A 141 -4.24 -3.99 -0.25
C ILE A 141 -4.74 -2.84 -1.13
N ASN A 142 -3.84 -2.16 -1.83
CA ASN A 142 -4.20 -1.07 -2.74
C ASN A 142 -5.05 -1.59 -3.92
N GLU A 143 -4.70 -2.75 -4.47
CA GLU A 143 -5.43 -3.39 -5.56
C GLU A 143 -6.85 -3.80 -5.13
N ILE A 144 -7.01 -4.37 -3.92
CA ILE A 144 -8.32 -4.64 -3.33
C ILE A 144 -9.16 -3.37 -3.29
N LEU A 145 -8.62 -2.29 -2.72
CA LEU A 145 -9.35 -1.02 -2.58
C LEU A 145 -9.74 -0.42 -3.94
N ASN A 146 -8.86 -0.50 -4.94
CA ASN A 146 -9.17 -0.08 -6.31
C ASN A 146 -10.33 -0.91 -6.91
N HIS A 147 -10.34 -2.23 -6.73
CA HIS A 147 -11.44 -3.10 -7.19
C HIS A 147 -12.75 -2.90 -6.40
N CYS A 148 -12.65 -2.40 -5.17
CA CYS A 148 -13.77 -1.97 -4.34
C CYS A 148 -14.20 -0.52 -4.62
N SER A 149 -13.74 0.09 -5.71
CA SER A 149 -14.12 1.44 -6.16
C SER A 149 -13.71 2.59 -5.22
N TYR A 150 -12.65 2.42 -4.43
CA TYR A 150 -12.05 3.53 -3.67
C TYR A 150 -11.08 4.35 -4.52
N SER A 151 -11.01 5.66 -4.27
CA SER A 151 -10.12 6.55 -5.01
C SER A 151 -8.65 6.39 -4.61
N ILE A 152 -7.74 6.66 -5.54
CA ILE A 152 -6.29 6.66 -5.28
C ILE A 152 -5.93 7.65 -4.16
N ASP A 153 -6.61 8.79 -4.11
CA ASP A 153 -6.39 9.79 -3.07
C ASP A 153 -6.76 9.24 -1.69
N PHE A 154 -7.91 8.57 -1.57
CA PHE A 154 -8.29 7.89 -0.33
C PHE A 154 -7.24 6.86 0.09
N ILE A 155 -6.78 6.01 -0.83
CA ILE A 155 -5.78 4.96 -0.53
C ILE A 155 -4.49 5.56 0.05
N LYS A 156 -4.07 6.72 -0.48
CA LYS A 156 -2.86 7.43 -0.05
C LYS A 156 -3.01 8.15 1.29
N THR A 157 -4.15 8.80 1.53
CA THR A 157 -4.32 9.69 2.69
C THR A 157 -4.97 9.01 3.89
N ALA A 158 -5.71 7.91 3.69
CA ALA A 158 -6.46 7.27 4.75
C ALA A 158 -5.54 6.76 5.88
N ASN A 159 -6.05 6.68 7.10
CA ASN A 159 -5.38 5.93 8.16
C ASN A 159 -5.74 4.42 8.07
N ASP A 160 -5.03 3.60 8.84
CA ASP A 160 -5.23 2.15 8.84
C ASP A 160 -6.65 1.78 9.29
N LEU A 161 -7.29 2.56 10.16
CA LEU A 161 -8.68 2.33 10.54
C LEU A 161 -9.64 2.50 9.36
N GLN A 162 -9.50 3.59 8.61
CA GLN A 162 -10.34 3.86 7.42
C GLN A 162 -10.17 2.78 6.36
N ILE A 163 -8.94 2.29 6.16
CA ILE A 163 -8.67 1.19 5.24
C ILE A 163 -9.28 -0.13 5.75
N LEU A 164 -9.19 -0.39 7.05
CA LEU A 164 -9.83 -1.55 7.67
C LEU A 164 -11.35 -1.52 7.46
N ASP A 165 -11.96 -0.36 7.67
CA ASP A 165 -13.41 -0.16 7.49
C ASP A 165 -13.80 -0.38 6.02
N ALA A 166 -13.03 0.20 5.08
CA ALA A 166 -13.24 0.06 3.63
C ALA A 166 -13.15 -1.40 3.14
N ILE A 167 -12.13 -2.14 3.58
CA ILE A 167 -11.97 -3.57 3.24
C ILE A 167 -13.11 -4.39 3.85
N SER A 168 -13.52 -4.07 5.08
CA SER A 168 -14.60 -4.78 5.76
C SER A 168 -15.94 -4.58 5.06
N GLU A 169 -16.23 -3.36 4.61
CA GLU A 169 -17.43 -3.02 3.83
C GLU A 169 -17.44 -3.76 2.49
N CYS A 170 -16.35 -3.66 1.73
CA CYS A 170 -16.22 -4.36 0.44
C CYS A 170 -16.37 -5.89 0.58
N TYR A 171 -15.86 -6.47 1.67
CA TYR A 171 -16.04 -7.89 1.94
C TYR A 171 -17.50 -8.27 2.19
N GLU A 172 -18.27 -7.44 2.90
CA GLU A 172 -19.69 -7.72 3.14
C GLU A 172 -20.51 -7.57 1.85
N GLU A 173 -20.21 -6.59 1.00
CA GLU A 173 -20.82 -6.48 -0.34
C GLU A 173 -20.54 -7.73 -1.18
N TYR A 174 -19.28 -8.16 -1.24
CA TYR A 174 -18.88 -9.39 -1.90
C TYR A 174 -19.68 -10.61 -1.39
N ARG A 175 -19.86 -10.75 -0.07
CA ARG A 175 -20.62 -11.86 0.52
C ARG A 175 -22.09 -11.85 0.12
N VAL A 176 -22.72 -10.68 0.04
CA VAL A 176 -24.11 -10.54 -0.38
C VAL A 176 -24.26 -10.94 -1.84
N LEU A 177 -23.38 -10.43 -2.72
CA LEU A 177 -23.37 -10.75 -4.14
C LEU A 177 -23.10 -12.24 -4.40
N ASN A 178 -22.15 -12.84 -3.68
CA ASN A 178 -21.82 -14.24 -3.85
C ASN A 178 -22.97 -15.17 -3.41
N ARG A 179 -23.64 -14.85 -2.30
CA ARG A 179 -24.86 -15.58 -1.86
C ARG A 179 -26.00 -15.48 -2.87
N ALA A 180 -26.18 -14.32 -3.50
CA ALA A 180 -27.20 -14.14 -4.53
C ALA A 180 -26.91 -15.01 -5.77
N LYS A 181 -25.63 -15.06 -6.20
CA LYS A 181 -25.17 -15.87 -7.33
C LYS A 181 -25.34 -17.38 -7.08
N GLU A 182 -25.05 -17.85 -5.87
CA GLU A 182 -25.26 -19.26 -5.48
C GLU A 182 -26.74 -19.66 -5.54
N ARG A 183 -27.64 -18.79 -5.07
CA ARG A 183 -29.09 -19.02 -5.14
C ARG A 183 -29.62 -19.07 -6.57
N GLN A 184 -29.02 -18.33 -7.51
CA GLN A 184 -29.40 -18.36 -8.92
C GLN A 184 -28.91 -19.64 -9.63
N LYS A 185 -27.77 -20.21 -9.22
CA LYS A 185 -27.25 -21.47 -9.79
C LYS A 185 -27.97 -22.74 -9.30
N GLY A 186 -28.67 -22.66 -8.18
CA GLY A 186 -29.46 -23.77 -7.62
C GLY A 186 -30.91 -23.81 -8.08
N LYS A 187 -31.31 -22.92 -9.00
CA LYS A 187 -32.59 -22.95 -9.73
C LYS A 187 -32.32 -23.35 -11.17
#